data_AF-A0A349DLU0-F1
#
_entry.id   AF-A0A349DLU0-F1
#
_cell.length_a   1.000
_cell.length_b   1.000
_cell.length_c   1.000
_cell.angle_alpha   90.00
_cell.angle_beta   90.00
_cell.angle_gamma   90.00
#
_symmetry.space_group_name_H-M   'P 1'
#
loop_
_entity.id
_entity.type
_entity.pdbx_description
1 polymer ?
#
loop_
_entity_poly.entity_id
_entity_poly.type
_entity_poly.pdbx_seq_one_letter_code
_entity_poly.pdbx_strand_id
1 'polypeptide(L)'
;MLTQTFKKIVAFMILERANELLERPANNVTYCKKMPLHPDDCKYKDFRNLSSMTDISISTLTRLFKHDATATCLGKLHTLTQEKIVQFLGCEDWLTLEKIVFEKMIETKGLSPSPS
;
A
#
# COMPACT_ATOMS: atom_id res chain seq x y z
N MET A 1 4.39 9.40 -13.96
CA MET A 1 3.90 10.29 -12.87
C MET A 1 2.64 9.74 -12.18
N LEU A 2 1.54 9.51 -12.90
CA LEU A 2 0.28 9.01 -12.31
C LEU A 2 0.46 7.64 -11.62
N THR A 3 1.19 6.73 -12.26
CA THR A 3 1.46 5.36 -11.78
C THR A 3 2.30 5.31 -10.51
N GLN A 4 3.26 6.22 -10.34
CA GLN A 4 4.08 6.29 -9.13
C GLN A 4 3.29 6.84 -7.94
N THR A 5 2.43 7.83 -8.18
CA THR A 5 1.55 8.38 -7.13
C THR A 5 0.53 7.35 -6.68
N PHE A 6 -0.08 6.64 -7.64
CA PHE A 6 -1.00 5.54 -7.36
C PHE A 6 -0.33 4.44 -6.51
N LYS A 7 0.91 4.04 -6.85
CA LYS A 7 1.72 3.09 -6.05
C LYS A 7 1.97 3.58 -4.64
N LYS A 8 2.34 4.85 -4.52
CA LYS A 8 2.62 5.47 -3.23
C LYS A 8 1.40 5.43 -2.32
N ILE A 9 0.22 5.78 -2.84
CA ILE A 9 -1.03 5.77 -2.07
C ILE A 9 -1.42 4.35 -1.67
N VAL A 10 -1.34 3.37 -2.59
CA VAL A 10 -1.62 1.97 -2.24
C VAL A 10 -0.65 1.47 -1.16
N ALA A 11 0.64 1.81 -1.25
CA ALA A 11 1.62 1.45 -0.22
C ALA A 11 1.31 2.10 1.14
N PHE A 12 0.88 3.36 1.16
CA PHE A 12 0.40 4.01 2.38
C PHE A 12 -0.83 3.31 2.96
N MET A 13 -1.84 3.03 2.14
CA MET A 13 -3.06 2.33 2.60
C MET A 13 -2.73 0.95 3.19
N ILE A 14 -1.78 0.22 2.59
CA ILE A 14 -1.30 -1.07 3.14
C ILE A 14 -0.66 -0.88 4.53
N LEU A 15 0.16 0.16 4.71
CA LEU A 15 0.79 0.45 6.01
C LEU A 15 -0.21 0.90 7.07
N GLU A 16 -1.16 1.76 6.72
CA GLU A 16 -2.25 2.19 7.59
C GLU A 16 -3.04 0.97 8.06
N ARG A 17 -3.50 0.15 7.11
CA ARG A 17 -4.25 -1.07 7.41
C ARG A 17 -3.45 -2.06 8.26
N ALA A 18 -2.16 -2.22 7.98
CA ALA A 18 -1.32 -3.09 8.77
C ALA A 18 -1.18 -2.59 10.22
N ASN A 19 -1.01 -1.27 10.44
CA ASN A 19 -0.98 -0.70 11.79
C ASN A 19 -2.33 -0.87 12.51
N GLU A 20 -3.47 -0.63 11.85
CA GLU A 20 -4.80 -0.87 12.43
C GLU A 20 -4.98 -2.33 12.90
N LEU A 21 -4.45 -3.28 12.15
CA LEU A 21 -4.51 -4.70 12.52
C LEU A 21 -3.56 -5.03 13.68
N LEU A 22 -2.40 -4.37 13.78
CA LEU A 22 -1.45 -4.56 14.88
C LEU A 22 -1.92 -3.97 16.21
N GLU A 23 -2.70 -2.88 16.17
CA GLU A 23 -3.27 -2.26 17.38
C GLU A 23 -4.39 -3.10 18.01
N ARG A 24 -4.89 -4.12 17.30
CA ARG A 24 -5.91 -5.02 17.84
C ARG A 24 -5.28 -6.01 18.83
N PRO A 25 -5.82 -6.15 20.05
CA PRO A 25 -5.21 -6.91 21.14
C PRO A 25 -5.08 -8.44 20.90
N ALA A 26 -5.59 -8.97 19.79
CA ALA A 26 -5.63 -10.41 19.50
C ALA A 26 -4.53 -10.92 18.55
N ASN A 27 -3.71 -10.04 17.95
CA ASN A 27 -2.79 -10.44 16.89
C ASN A 27 -1.39 -10.83 17.40
N ASN A 28 -1.30 -11.95 18.12
CA ASN A 28 -0.05 -12.58 18.57
C ASN A 28 0.82 -13.16 17.42
N VAL A 29 0.46 -12.92 16.16
CA VAL A 29 1.00 -13.59 14.96
C VAL A 29 2.09 -12.76 14.28
N THR A 30 2.46 -11.59 14.80
CA THR A 30 3.30 -10.63 14.09
C THR A 30 4.63 -10.35 14.78
N TYR A 31 5.72 -10.33 14.00
CA TYR A 31 7.07 -10.07 14.53
C TYR A 31 7.32 -8.58 14.82
N CYS A 32 6.42 -7.67 14.43
CA CYS A 32 6.55 -6.24 14.70
C CYS A 32 5.34 -5.70 15.45
N LYS A 33 5.63 -4.85 16.44
CA LYS A 33 4.63 -4.12 17.23
C LYS A 33 4.03 -2.92 16.49
N LYS A 34 4.68 -2.45 15.42
CA LYS A 34 4.23 -1.34 14.56
C LYS A 34 4.89 -1.43 13.19
N MET A 35 4.21 -0.92 12.17
CA MET A 35 4.77 -0.68 10.85
C MET A 35 5.26 0.77 10.74
N PRO A 36 6.23 1.06 9.85
CA PRO A 36 6.60 2.43 9.53
C PRO A 36 5.41 3.25 9.00
N LEU A 37 5.45 4.57 9.16
CA LEU A 37 4.41 5.47 8.68
C LEU A 37 4.56 5.79 7.18
N HIS A 38 5.80 5.76 6.66
CA HIS A 38 6.07 6.04 5.25
C HIS A 38 6.62 4.80 4.53
N PRO A 39 6.19 4.55 3.27
CA PRO A 39 6.72 3.45 2.45
C PRO A 39 8.24 3.46 2.31
N ASP A 40 8.86 4.65 2.25
CA ASP A 40 10.30 4.83 2.09
C ASP A 40 11.10 4.39 3.33
N ASP A 41 10.46 4.32 4.51
CA ASP A 41 11.08 3.90 5.77
C ASP A 41 11.06 2.37 5.98
N CYS A 42 10.40 1.64 5.09
CA CYS A 42 10.23 0.19 5.19
C CYS A 42 11.55 -0.55 4.98
N LYS A 43 11.91 -1.40 5.95
CA LYS A 43 13.06 -2.30 5.91
C LYS A 43 12.62 -3.72 5.57
N TYR A 44 13.58 -4.60 5.28
CA TYR A 44 13.31 -6.00 4.94
C TYR A 44 12.40 -6.72 5.95
N LYS A 45 12.58 -6.47 7.25
CA LYS A 45 11.74 -7.06 8.31
C LYS A 45 10.26 -6.64 8.21
N ASP A 46 10.00 -5.42 7.76
CA ASP A 46 8.65 -4.87 7.63
C ASP A 46 7.96 -5.53 6.43
N PHE A 47 8.69 -5.69 5.32
CA PHE A 47 8.21 -6.46 4.17
C PHE A 47 7.97 -7.94 4.49
N ARG A 48 8.75 -8.54 5.39
CA ARG A 48 8.51 -9.91 5.86
C ARG A 48 7.18 -10.03 6.59
N ASN A 49 6.87 -9.09 7.49
CA ASN A 49 5.59 -9.08 8.18
C ASN A 49 4.43 -8.78 7.22
N LEU A 50 4.57 -7.78 6.35
CA LEU A 50 3.55 -7.50 5.34
C LEU A 50 3.31 -8.72 4.45
N SER A 51 4.35 -9.47 4.10
CA SER A 51 4.22 -10.72 3.34
C SER A 51 3.39 -11.76 4.11
N SER A 52 3.61 -11.91 5.41
CA SER A 52 2.79 -12.80 6.26
C SER A 52 1.34 -12.31 6.44
N MET A 53 1.09 -11.01 6.40
CA MET A 53 -0.26 -10.43 6.58
C MET A 53 -1.09 -10.41 5.29
N THR A 54 -0.44 -10.28 4.14
CA THR A 54 -1.09 -10.08 2.82
C THR A 54 -1.01 -11.32 1.93
N ASP A 55 -0.18 -12.30 2.28
CA ASP A 55 0.22 -13.42 1.41
C ASP A 55 0.86 -12.95 0.08
N ILE A 56 1.37 -11.72 0.02
CA ILE A 56 2.11 -11.19 -1.13
C ILE A 56 3.61 -11.41 -0.90
N SER A 57 4.35 -11.80 -1.92
CA SER A 57 5.80 -12.02 -1.78
C SER A 57 6.54 -10.73 -1.38
N ILE A 58 7.60 -10.87 -0.58
CA ILE A 58 8.50 -9.76 -0.17
C ILE A 58 9.02 -8.99 -1.39
N SER A 59 9.35 -9.68 -2.49
CA SER A 59 9.88 -9.05 -3.70
C SER A 59 8.81 -8.20 -4.40
N THR A 60 7.57 -8.67 -4.46
CA THR A 60 6.43 -7.90 -5.00
C THR A 60 6.14 -6.68 -4.14
N LEU A 61 6.08 -6.83 -2.81
CA LEU A 61 5.88 -5.71 -1.88
C LEU A 61 7.01 -4.68 -1.98
N THR A 62 8.26 -5.14 -2.06
CA THR A 62 9.42 -4.26 -2.24
C THR A 62 9.31 -3.46 -3.54
N ARG A 63 8.89 -4.09 -4.65
CA ARG A 63 8.68 -3.40 -5.94
C ARG A 63 7.47 -2.45 -5.94
N LEU A 64 6.47 -2.74 -5.11
CA LEU A 64 5.30 -1.90 -4.93
C LEU A 64 5.67 -0.61 -4.18
N PHE A 65 6.48 -0.76 -3.11
CA PHE A 65 6.84 0.32 -2.20
C PHE A 65 8.00 1.15 -2.74
N LYS A 66 8.98 0.52 -3.41
CA LYS A 66 10.09 1.24 -4.04
C LYS A 66 9.61 1.90 -5.32
N HIS A 67 9.94 3.18 -5.46
CA HIS A 67 9.63 4.01 -6.63
C HIS A 67 10.45 3.66 -7.88
N ASP A 68 10.76 2.39 -8.11
CA ASP A 68 11.59 2.00 -9.23
C ASP A 68 10.85 2.26 -10.54
N ALA A 69 11.44 3.12 -11.38
CA ALA A 69 10.80 3.76 -12.53
C ALA A 69 10.36 2.77 -13.63
N THR A 70 10.81 1.52 -13.54
CA THR A 70 10.57 0.45 -14.50
C THR A 70 9.38 -0.43 -14.15
N ALA A 71 8.88 -0.37 -12.91
CA ALA A 71 7.73 -1.16 -12.53
C ALA A 71 6.49 -0.58 -13.24
N THR A 72 5.98 -1.34 -14.19
CA THR A 72 4.81 -1.03 -15.01
C THR A 72 3.60 -0.68 -14.13
N CYS A 73 2.66 0.07 -14.69
CA CYS A 73 1.42 0.53 -14.04
C CYS A 73 0.82 -0.52 -13.09
N LEU A 74 0.21 -0.12 -11.97
CA LEU A 74 -0.43 -1.06 -11.03
C LEU A 74 -1.54 -1.91 -11.69
N GLY A 75 -2.14 -1.42 -12.79
CA GLY A 75 -3.02 -2.21 -13.66
C GLY A 75 -2.35 -3.36 -14.42
N LYS A 76 -1.02 -3.48 -14.37
CA LYS A 76 -0.23 -4.63 -14.87
C LYS A 76 0.31 -5.53 -13.74
N LEU A 77 -0.11 -5.30 -12.49
CA LEU A 77 0.05 -6.33 -11.48
C LEU A 77 -0.71 -7.58 -11.94
N HIS A 78 -0.15 -8.74 -11.61
CA HIS A 78 -0.85 -10.00 -11.76
C HIS A 78 -2.18 -9.94 -10.98
N THR A 79 -3.29 -10.42 -11.58
CA THR A 79 -4.65 -10.36 -11.01
C THR A 79 -4.71 -10.88 -9.58
N LEU A 80 -4.03 -11.99 -9.30
CA LEU A 80 -3.95 -12.54 -7.93
C LEU A 80 -3.35 -11.55 -6.91
N THR A 81 -2.36 -10.75 -7.31
CA THR A 81 -1.79 -9.73 -6.42
C THR A 81 -2.80 -8.60 -6.18
N GLN A 82 -3.57 -8.24 -7.21
CA GLN A 82 -4.64 -7.25 -7.07
C GLN A 82 -5.72 -7.73 -6.10
N GLU A 83 -6.17 -8.97 -6.23
CA GLU A 83 -7.12 -9.61 -5.31
C GLU A 83 -6.61 -9.61 -3.86
N LYS A 84 -5.35 -10.00 -3.65
CA LYS A 84 -4.73 -9.99 -2.31
C LYS A 84 -4.68 -8.60 -1.69
N ILE A 85 -4.35 -7.57 -2.49
CA ILE A 85 -4.35 -6.18 -2.02
C ILE A 85 -5.77 -5.75 -1.65
N VAL A 86 -6.75 -5.99 -2.52
CA VAL A 86 -8.16 -5.63 -2.31
C VAL A 86 -8.70 -6.29 -1.05
N GLN A 87 -8.49 -7.59 -0.89
CA GLN A 87 -8.90 -8.34 0.30
C GLN A 87 -8.24 -7.81 1.57
N PHE A 88 -6.94 -7.54 1.54
CA PHE A 88 -6.22 -7.03 2.69
C PHE A 88 -6.72 -5.64 3.13
N LEU A 89 -6.96 -4.76 2.16
CA LEU A 89 -7.50 -3.42 2.39
C LEU A 89 -8.99 -3.41 2.72
N GLY A 90 -9.69 -4.54 2.56
CA GLY A 90 -11.14 -4.64 2.79
C GLY A 90 -11.97 -3.92 1.71
N CYS A 91 -11.44 -3.78 0.50
CA CYS A 91 -12.19 -3.26 -0.65
C CYS A 91 -13.01 -4.39 -1.31
N GLU A 92 -14.07 -4.02 -2.03
CA GLU A 92 -14.90 -4.97 -2.77
C GLU A 92 -14.18 -5.55 -3.98
N ASP A 93 -13.59 -4.69 -4.80
CA ASP A 93 -12.87 -5.06 -6.01
C ASP A 93 -11.74 -4.06 -6.34
N TRP A 94 -10.97 -4.37 -7.39
CA TRP A 94 -9.86 -3.53 -7.83
C TRP A 94 -10.31 -2.17 -8.37
N LEU A 95 -11.46 -2.11 -9.05
CA LEU A 95 -12.01 -0.86 -9.59
C LEU A 95 -12.39 0.11 -8.47
N THR A 96 -12.92 -0.40 -7.37
CA THR A 96 -13.27 0.36 -6.17
C THR A 96 -12.01 0.91 -5.52
N LEU A 97 -10.96 0.09 -5.39
CA LEU A 97 -9.66 0.56 -4.94
C LEU A 97 -9.09 1.66 -5.84
N GLU A 98 -9.19 1.50 -7.17
CA GLU A 98 -8.72 2.51 -8.13
C GLU A 98 -9.45 3.84 -7.95
N LYS A 99 -10.77 3.83 -7.74
CA LYS A 99 -11.57 5.03 -7.45
C LYS A 99 -11.13 5.71 -6.16
N ILE A 100 -10.98 4.97 -5.06
CA ILE A 100 -10.53 5.50 -3.76
C ILE A 100 -9.16 6.16 -3.89
N VAL A 101 -8.22 5.50 -4.58
CA VAL A 101 -6.88 6.06 -4.78
C VAL A 101 -6.96 7.31 -5.66
N PHE A 102 -7.78 7.32 -6.70
CA PHE A 102 -7.94 8.48 -7.57
C PHE A 102 -8.53 9.69 -6.83
N GLU A 103 -9.52 9.48 -5.96
CA GLU A 103 -10.07 10.51 -5.08
C GLU A 103 -8.99 11.08 -4.14
N LYS A 104 -8.23 10.22 -3.45
CA LYS A 104 -7.09 10.64 -2.61
C LYS A 104 -6.04 11.43 -3.40
N MET A 105 -5.79 11.07 -4.66
CA MET A 105 -4.88 11.81 -5.54
C MET A 105 -5.38 13.23 -5.85
N ILE A 106 -6.69 13.40 -6.05
CA ILE A 106 -7.30 14.71 -6.30
C ILE A 106 -7.21 15.59 -5.06
N GLU A 107 -7.56 15.05 -3.89
CA GLU A 107 -7.47 15.77 -2.60
C GLU A 107 -6.04 16.24 -2.33
N THR A 108 -5.05 15.38 -2.57
CA THR A 108 -3.63 15.72 -2.37
C THR A 108 -3.15 16.81 -3.34
N LYS A 109 -3.76 16.94 -4.52
CA LYS A 109 -3.46 18.00 -5.50
C LYS A 109 -4.23 19.29 -5.26
N GLY A 110 -5.42 19.23 -4.65
CA GLY A 110 -6.24 20.39 -4.30
C GLY A 110 -5.66 21.24 -3.15
N LEU A 111 -4.67 20.73 -2.43
CA LEU A 111 -4.01 21.37 -1.29
C LEU A 111 -2.76 22.19 -1.64
N SER A 112 -2.49 22.48 -2.92
CA SER A 112 -1.52 23.51 -3.27
C SER A 112 -2.05 24.88 -2.82
N PRO A 113 -1.41 25.60 -1.88
CA PRO A 113 -1.83 26.95 -1.55
C PRO A 113 -1.62 27.82 -2.79
N SER A 114 -2.68 28.51 -3.22
CA SER A 114 -2.54 29.64 -4.15
C SER A 114 -1.49 30.60 -3.57
N PRO A 115 -0.46 31.00 -4.34
CA PRO A 115 0.40 32.07 -3.90
C PRO A 115 -0.48 33.34 -3.86
N SER A 116 -0.78 33.81 -2.65
CA SER A 116 -1.25 35.17 -2.43
C SER A 116 -0.05 36.08 -2.23
#